data_AF-A0A3N5HUI0-F1
#
_entry.id   AF-A0A3N5HUI0-F1
#
_cell.length_a   1.000
_cell.length_b   1.000
_cell.length_c   1.000
_cell.angle_alpha   90.00
_cell.angle_beta   90.00
_cell.angle_gamma   90.00
#
_symmetry.space_group_name_H-M   'P 1'
#
loop_
_entity.id
_entity.type
_entity.pdbx_description
1 polymer ?
#
loop_
_entity_poly.entity_id
_entity_poly.type
_entity_poly.pdbx_seq_one_letter_code
_entity_poly.pdbx_strand_id
1 'polypeptide(L)'
;TILMSLVYGGVLERHPRMRVVIGEGGIGWIPYILDHMDLEWEDQFKDLGLSMRPSEYWRRQCRATYQSDRIGIKMLDELGEDNVMWGSDFPHPDGVWPDSTEVIERELGHLPAAVRRKIVCENAGKLYGLIPG
;
A
#
# COMPACT_ATOMS: atom_id res chain seq x y z
N THR A 1 3.46 -12.75 -6.46
CA THR A 1 3.16 -12.42 -5.04
C THR A 1 1.67 -12.55 -4.78
N ILE A 2 1.21 -12.48 -3.52
CA ILE A 2 -0.24 -12.52 -3.21
C ILE A 2 -1.03 -11.41 -3.93
N LEU A 3 -0.43 -10.23 -4.09
CA LEU A 3 -1.02 -9.12 -4.85
C LEU A 3 -1.29 -9.50 -6.31
N MET A 4 -0.30 -10.09 -6.98
CA MET A 4 -0.47 -10.59 -8.35
C MET A 4 -1.60 -11.63 -8.44
N SER A 5 -1.64 -12.58 -7.50
CA SER A 5 -2.68 -13.62 -7.49
C SER A 5 -4.09 -13.03 -7.30
N LEU A 6 -4.26 -11.99 -6.48
CA LEU A 6 -5.55 -11.32 -6.30
C LEU A 6 -6.01 -10.57 -7.56
N VAL A 7 -5.09 -9.92 -8.25
CA VAL A 7 -5.36 -9.13 -9.45
C VAL A 7 -5.59 -10.05 -10.65
N TYR A 8 -4.59 -10.86 -11.04
CA TYR A 8 -4.68 -11.75 -12.21
C TYR A 8 -5.64 -12.92 -12.01
N GLY A 9 -5.91 -13.32 -10.76
CA GLY A 9 -7.01 -14.23 -10.46
C GLY A 9 -8.40 -13.61 -10.63
N GLY A 10 -8.49 -12.32 -10.97
CA GLY A 10 -9.74 -11.57 -11.15
C GLY A 10 -10.55 -11.38 -9.87
N VAL A 11 -9.94 -11.58 -8.70
CA VAL A 11 -10.65 -11.48 -7.41
C VAL A 11 -11.09 -10.03 -7.17
N LEU A 12 -10.17 -9.08 -7.41
CA LEU A 12 -10.46 -7.65 -7.24
C LEU A 12 -11.49 -7.15 -8.27
N GLU A 13 -11.49 -7.72 -9.48
CA GLU A 13 -12.50 -7.44 -10.52
C GLU A 13 -13.89 -7.90 -10.10
N ARG A 14 -14.04 -9.17 -9.68
CA ARG A 14 -15.34 -9.74 -9.29
C ARG A 14 -15.91 -9.13 -8.01
N HIS A 15 -15.06 -8.56 -7.16
CA HIS A 15 -15.45 -7.99 -5.87
C HIS A 15 -14.97 -6.54 -5.73
N PRO A 16 -15.54 -5.57 -6.47
CA PRO A 16 -15.01 -4.21 -6.54
C PRO A 16 -15.07 -3.43 -5.21
N ARG A 17 -15.88 -3.88 -4.25
CA ARG A 17 -15.98 -3.30 -2.90
C ARG A 17 -15.07 -3.99 -1.87
N MET A 18 -14.39 -5.08 -2.23
CA MET A 18 -13.45 -5.73 -1.31
C MET A 18 -12.29 -4.80 -1.02
N ARG A 19 -11.86 -4.76 0.23
CA ARG A 19 -10.69 -4.00 0.68
C ARG A 19 -9.66 -4.99 1.19
N VAL A 20 -8.43 -4.85 0.71
CA VAL A 20 -7.31 -5.74 1.07
C VAL A 20 -6.24 -4.92 1.77
N VAL A 21 -5.71 -5.44 2.87
CA VAL A 21 -4.54 -4.88 3.55
C VAL A 21 -3.44 -5.93 3.56
N ILE A 22 -2.29 -5.59 2.99
CA ILE A 22 -1.07 -6.36 3.13
C ILE A 22 -0.37 -5.89 4.41
N GLY A 23 -0.64 -6.61 5.50
CA GLY A 23 -0.04 -6.35 6.81
C GLY A 23 1.44 -6.77 6.84
N GLU A 24 2.28 -5.95 7.46
CA GLU A 24 3.71 -6.23 7.72
C GLU A 24 4.57 -6.58 6.49
N GLY A 25 4.06 -6.40 5.28
CA GLY A 25 4.72 -6.86 4.05
C GLY A 25 5.77 -5.90 3.49
N GLY A 26 5.99 -4.75 4.14
CA GLY A 26 6.71 -3.62 3.57
C GLY A 26 6.01 -3.05 2.33
N ILE A 27 6.60 -1.99 1.76
CA ILE A 27 5.99 -1.26 0.64
C ILE A 27 6.93 -1.07 -0.55
N GLY A 28 8.25 -1.20 -0.38
CA GLY A 28 9.25 -0.93 -1.43
C GLY A 28 9.21 -1.85 -2.64
N TRP A 29 8.69 -3.08 -2.51
CA TRP A 29 8.56 -4.02 -3.63
C TRP A 29 7.33 -3.78 -4.50
N ILE A 30 6.31 -3.11 -3.95
CA ILE A 30 4.99 -2.97 -4.60
C ILE A 30 5.09 -2.18 -5.90
N PRO A 31 5.78 -1.02 -5.99
CA PRO A 31 5.90 -0.24 -7.23
C PRO A 31 6.45 -1.07 -8.38
N TYR A 32 7.52 -1.83 -8.13
CA TYR A 32 8.12 -2.70 -9.15
C TYR A 32 7.12 -3.74 -9.66
N ILE A 33 6.36 -4.38 -8.76
CA ILE A 33 5.38 -5.38 -9.16
C ILE A 33 4.21 -4.76 -9.91
N LEU A 34 3.73 -3.58 -9.51
CA LEU A 34 2.65 -2.89 -10.22
C LEU A 34 3.07 -2.50 -11.64
N ASP A 35 4.25 -1.89 -11.79
CA ASP A 35 4.81 -1.51 -13.10
C ASP A 35 4.98 -2.73 -14.01
N HIS A 36 5.59 -3.80 -13.49
CA HIS A 36 5.75 -5.04 -14.22
C HIS A 36 4.39 -5.66 -14.60
N MET A 37 3.41 -5.65 -13.70
CA MET A 37 2.09 -6.18 -13.99
C MET A 37 1.35 -5.36 -15.05
N ASP A 38 1.44 -4.04 -15.02
CA ASP A 38 0.84 -3.17 -16.04
C ASP A 38 1.44 -3.45 -17.42
N LEU A 39 2.76 -3.59 -17.52
CA LEU A 39 3.46 -3.95 -18.77
C LEU A 39 2.99 -5.30 -19.32
N GLU A 40 2.97 -6.34 -18.48
CA GLU A 40 2.55 -7.68 -18.87
C GLU A 40 1.06 -7.73 -19.24
N TRP A 41 0.21 -6.96 -18.54
CA TRP A 41 -1.21 -6.85 -18.88
C TRP A 41 -1.43 -6.14 -20.23
N GLU A 42 -0.64 -5.12 -20.54
CA GLU A 42 -0.70 -4.45 -21.84
C GLU A 42 -0.24 -5.33 -23.00
N ASP A 43 0.77 -6.17 -22.78
CA ASP A 43 1.37 -7.02 -23.83
C ASP A 43 0.64 -8.36 -23.99
N GLN A 44 0.45 -9.12 -22.91
CA GLN A 44 0.13 -10.56 -22.99
C GLN A 44 -1.16 -10.98 -22.31
N PHE A 45 -1.65 -10.23 -21.32
CA PHE A 45 -2.73 -10.70 -20.43
C PHE A 45 -4.06 -9.94 -20.56
N LYS A 46 -4.33 -9.32 -21.71
CA LYS A 46 -5.60 -8.61 -21.97
C LYS A 46 -6.83 -9.54 -21.96
N ASP A 47 -6.64 -10.83 -22.18
CA ASP A 47 -7.68 -11.85 -22.22
C ASP A 47 -8.09 -12.39 -20.84
N LEU A 48 -7.41 -11.98 -19.76
CA LEU A 48 -7.75 -12.38 -18.37
C LEU A 48 -9.08 -11.79 -17.85
N GLY A 49 -9.79 -11.00 -18.66
CA GLY A 49 -11.09 -10.42 -18.30
C GLY A 49 -11.00 -9.31 -17.26
N LEU A 50 -9.82 -8.69 -17.09
CA LEU A 50 -9.65 -7.48 -16.29
C LEU A 50 -10.09 -6.26 -17.09
N SER A 51 -10.85 -5.37 -16.44
CA SER A 51 -11.36 -4.13 -17.06
C SER A 51 -10.48 -2.90 -16.81
N MET A 52 -9.49 -3.02 -15.94
CA MET A 52 -8.59 -1.95 -15.50
C MET A 52 -7.14 -2.44 -15.51
N ARG A 53 -6.18 -1.50 -15.49
CA ARG A 53 -4.77 -1.88 -15.28
C ARG A 53 -4.57 -2.46 -13.88
N PRO A 54 -3.67 -3.43 -13.69
CA PRO A 54 -3.28 -3.93 -12.37
C PRO A 54 -3.02 -2.85 -11.31
N SER A 55 -2.29 -1.79 -11.65
CA SER A 55 -2.03 -0.65 -10.77
C SER A 55 -3.30 0.08 -10.32
N GLU A 56 -4.33 0.13 -11.15
CA GLU A 56 -5.60 0.77 -10.80
C GLU A 56 -6.42 -0.06 -9.80
N TYR A 57 -6.35 -1.39 -9.86
CA TYR A 57 -6.92 -2.25 -8.82
C TYR A 57 -6.24 -2.03 -7.46
N TRP A 58 -4.91 -1.86 -7.47
CA TRP A 58 -4.17 -1.49 -6.27
C TRP A 58 -4.69 -0.17 -5.69
N ARG A 59 -4.76 0.89 -6.51
CA ARG A 59 -5.26 2.21 -6.08
C ARG A 59 -6.68 2.12 -5.51
N ARG A 60 -7.56 1.36 -6.14
CA ARG A 60 -8.96 1.21 -5.75
C ARG A 60 -9.15 0.46 -4.43
N GLN A 61 -8.44 -0.66 -4.22
CA GLN A 61 -8.84 -1.66 -3.22
C GLN A 61 -7.78 -2.08 -2.22
N CYS A 62 -6.51 -1.84 -2.51
CA CYS A 62 -5.41 -2.38 -1.73
C CYS A 62 -4.75 -1.31 -0.87
N ARG A 63 -4.25 -1.72 0.29
CA ARG A 63 -3.37 -0.95 1.15
C ARG A 63 -2.27 -1.85 1.66
N ALA A 64 -1.15 -1.28 2.08
CA ALA A 64 -0.09 -2.02 2.75
C ALA A 64 0.41 -1.27 3.97
N THR A 65 0.93 -2.02 4.94
CA THR A 65 1.55 -1.46 6.14
C THR A 65 3.06 -1.65 6.14
N TYR A 66 3.76 -0.74 6.81
CA TYR A 66 5.19 -0.82 7.04
C TYR A 66 5.55 -0.16 8.38
N GLN A 67 6.67 -0.59 8.96
CA GLN A 67 7.25 -0.02 10.17
C GLN A 67 8.41 0.93 9.82
N SER A 68 9.29 0.50 8.91
CA SER A 68 10.45 1.23 8.39
C SER A 68 10.76 0.74 6.97
N ASP A 69 10.70 1.62 5.98
CA ASP A 69 10.94 1.26 4.57
C ASP A 69 11.36 2.47 3.74
N ARG A 70 12.65 2.83 3.84
CA ARG A 70 13.22 3.96 3.10
C ARG A 70 13.04 3.86 1.58
N ILE A 71 12.97 2.66 1.01
CA ILE A 71 12.80 2.50 -0.44
C ILE A 71 11.35 2.75 -0.81
N GLY A 72 10.40 2.19 -0.06
CA GLY A 72 8.99 2.44 -0.26
C GLY A 72 8.62 3.93 -0.13
N ILE A 73 9.17 4.63 0.86
CA ILE A 73 8.92 6.07 1.01
C ILE A 73 9.47 6.90 -0.15
N LYS A 74 10.61 6.53 -0.72
CA LYS A 74 11.12 7.18 -1.94
C LYS A 74 10.21 6.98 -3.15
N MET A 75 9.44 5.90 -3.17
CA MET A 75 8.54 5.51 -4.26
C MET A 75 7.07 5.81 -3.93
N LEU A 76 6.81 6.71 -2.97
CA LEU A 76 5.47 6.98 -2.47
C LEU A 76 4.51 7.47 -3.57
N ASP A 77 5.00 8.20 -4.56
CA ASP A 77 4.20 8.69 -5.68
C ASP A 77 3.63 7.53 -6.52
N GLU A 78 4.45 6.49 -6.76
CA GLU A 78 4.05 5.27 -7.48
C GLU A 78 3.10 4.40 -6.65
N LEU A 79 3.32 4.34 -5.32
CA LEU A 79 2.43 3.64 -4.39
C LEU A 79 1.07 4.31 -4.27
N GLY A 80 1.05 5.64 -4.20
CA GLY A 80 -0.08 6.40 -3.71
C GLY A 80 -0.10 6.51 -2.20
N GLU A 81 0.03 7.75 -1.73
CA GLU A 81 -0.01 8.05 -0.29
C GLU A 81 -1.29 7.56 0.40
N ASP A 82 -2.42 7.48 -0.29
CA ASP A 82 -3.71 6.99 0.26
C ASP A 82 -3.76 5.45 0.41
N ASN A 83 -2.78 4.74 -0.17
CA ASN A 83 -2.69 3.28 -0.15
C ASN A 83 -1.67 2.76 0.89
N VAL A 84 -0.98 3.66 1.60
CA VAL A 84 0.08 3.32 2.56
C VAL A 84 -0.35 3.64 3.98
N MET A 85 -0.08 2.74 4.92
CA MET A 85 -0.37 2.95 6.35
C MET A 85 0.87 2.64 7.18
N TRP A 86 1.26 3.52 8.08
CA TRP A 86 2.32 3.20 9.03
C TRP A 86 1.76 2.37 10.19
N GLY A 87 2.53 1.39 10.66
CA GLY A 87 2.23 0.63 11.88
C GLY A 87 3.51 0.30 12.63
N SER A 88 3.46 0.27 13.96
CA SER A 88 4.67 0.01 14.79
C SER A 88 5.07 -1.45 14.86
N ASP A 89 4.12 -2.34 14.59
CA ASP A 89 4.21 -3.79 14.81
C ASP A 89 4.57 -4.19 16.25
N PHE A 90 4.05 -3.43 17.22
CA PHE A 90 4.19 -3.79 18.62
C PHE A 90 3.45 -5.11 18.94
N PRO A 91 4.02 -6.03 19.74
CA PRO A 91 5.28 -5.92 20.49
C PRO A 91 6.45 -6.69 19.84
N HIS A 92 6.45 -6.86 18.52
CA HIS A 92 7.43 -7.71 17.86
C HIS A 92 8.86 -7.18 18.04
N PRO A 93 9.87 -8.07 18.19
CA PRO A 93 11.26 -7.68 18.37
C PRO A 93 11.86 -6.87 17.20
N ASP A 94 11.35 -7.09 16.00
CA ASP A 94 11.69 -6.38 14.75
C ASP A 94 10.78 -5.18 14.46
N GLY A 95 9.81 -4.91 15.35
CA GLY A 95 9.04 -3.68 15.36
C GLY A 95 9.86 -2.46 15.79
N VAL A 96 9.23 -1.29 15.80
CA VAL A 96 9.91 0.01 16.06
C VAL A 96 9.51 0.65 17.38
N TRP A 97 8.86 -0.09 18.28
CA TRP A 97 8.60 0.38 19.64
C TRP A 97 9.86 0.17 20.52
N PRO A 98 10.21 1.11 21.43
CA PRO A 98 9.50 2.34 21.80
C PRO A 98 9.82 3.58 20.95
N ASP A 99 10.73 3.47 19.98
CA ASP A 99 11.30 4.60 19.22
C ASP A 99 10.44 5.07 18.03
N SER A 100 9.14 4.77 18.06
CA SER A 100 8.22 4.96 16.93
C SER A 100 8.18 6.40 16.42
N THR A 101 8.19 7.39 17.32
CA THR A 101 8.19 8.81 16.96
C THR A 101 9.46 9.21 16.22
N GLU A 102 10.62 8.69 16.62
CA GLU A 102 11.90 8.98 15.97
C GLU A 102 11.95 8.37 14.56
N VAL A 103 11.48 7.13 14.41
CA VAL A 103 11.40 6.46 13.10
C VAL A 103 10.49 7.22 12.14
N ILE A 104 9.30 7.62 12.61
CA ILE A 104 8.36 8.40 11.81
C ILE A 104 8.99 9.73 11.36
N GLU A 105 9.65 10.46 12.26
CA GLU A 105 10.26 11.75 11.92
C GLU A 105 11.43 11.57 10.94
N ARG A 106 12.27 10.56 11.16
CA ARG A 106 13.39 10.26 10.27
C ARG A 106 12.93 9.92 8.85
N GLU A 107 11.87 9.13 8.71
CA GLU A 107 11.41 8.65 7.39
C GLU A 107 10.40 9.58 6.72
N LEU A 108 9.54 10.25 7.47
CA LEU A 108 8.44 11.06 6.92
C LEU A 108 8.58 12.55 7.22
N GLY A 109 9.57 12.98 8.01
CA GLY A 109 9.75 14.38 8.40
C GLY A 109 9.95 15.33 7.21
N HIS A 110 10.50 14.83 6.11
CA HIS A 110 10.72 15.57 4.87
C HIS A 110 9.46 15.69 3.99
N LEU A 111 8.40 14.94 4.27
CA LEU A 111 7.16 14.99 3.50
C LEU A 111 6.25 16.13 3.99
N PRO A 112 5.36 16.65 3.12
CA PRO A 112 4.36 17.62 3.55
C PRO A 112 3.51 17.08 4.71
N ALA A 113 3.16 17.95 5.66
CA ALA A 113 2.44 17.55 6.88
C ALA A 113 1.11 16.82 6.59
N ALA A 114 0.42 17.17 5.50
CA ALA A 114 -0.80 16.50 5.07
C ALA A 114 -0.56 15.05 4.65
N VAL A 115 0.51 14.79 3.89
CA VAL A 115 0.91 13.44 3.44
C VAL A 115 1.27 12.57 4.64
N ARG A 116 2.10 13.11 5.56
CA ARG A 116 2.47 12.40 6.78
C ARG A 116 1.23 12.04 7.60
N ARG A 117 0.29 12.97 7.76
CA ARG A 117 -0.98 12.75 8.49
C ARG A 117 -1.83 11.63 7.86
N LYS A 118 -1.88 11.52 6.54
CA LYS A 118 -2.55 10.41 5.85
C LYS A 118 -1.94 9.07 6.23
N ILE A 119 -0.63 8.95 6.05
CA ILE A 119 0.12 7.71 6.24
C ILE A 119 0.07 7.22 7.69
N VAL A 120 0.29 8.12 8.67
CA VAL A 120 0.38 7.73 10.09
C VAL A 120 -0.98 7.64 10.79
N CYS A 121 -2.06 8.14 10.19
CA CYS A 121 -3.35 8.23 10.86
C CYS A 121 -4.55 8.06 9.94
N GLU A 122 -4.75 8.96 8.96
CA GLU A 122 -6.06 9.06 8.30
C GLU A 122 -6.41 7.86 7.44
N ASN A 123 -5.43 7.24 6.76
CA ASN A 123 -5.69 6.09 5.90
C ASN A 123 -6.26 4.92 6.71
N ALA A 124 -5.61 4.58 7.84
CA ALA A 124 -6.09 3.55 8.75
C ALA A 124 -7.41 3.97 9.41
N GLY A 125 -7.48 5.21 9.89
CA GLY A 125 -8.68 5.74 10.54
C GLY A 125 -9.92 5.65 9.66
N LYS A 126 -9.81 6.04 8.39
CA LYS A 126 -10.91 5.96 7.41
C LYS A 126 -11.21 4.53 7.01
N LEU A 127 -10.18 3.71 6.78
CA LEU A 127 -10.35 2.31 6.39
C LEU A 127 -11.13 1.53 7.46
N TYR A 128 -10.80 1.72 8.73
CA TYR A 128 -11.41 1.01 9.85
C TYR A 128 -12.62 1.72 10.45
N GLY A 129 -13.03 2.88 9.91
CA GLY A 129 -14.21 3.62 10.38
C GLY A 129 -14.03 4.27 11.76
N LEU A 130 -12.79 4.56 12.15
CA LEU A 130 -12.45 5.23 13.40
C LEU A 130 -12.58 6.76 13.30
N ILE A 131 -12.53 7.29 12.07
CA ILE A 131 -12.78 8.70 11.75
C ILE A 131 -13.68 8.79 10.50
N PRO A 132 -14.38 9.93 10.28
CA PRO A 132 -15.13 10.17 9.05
C PRO A 132 -14.26 10.09 7.80
N GLY A 133 -14.83 9.55 6.71
CA GLY A 133 -14.22 9.45 5.39
C GLY A 133 -14.01 10.79 4.71
#